data_AF-A0A679IKV2-F1
#
_entry.id   AF-A0A679IKV2-F1
#
_cell.length_a   1.000
_cell.length_b   1.000
_cell.length_c   1.000
_cell.angle_alpha   90.00
_cell.angle_beta   90.00
_cell.angle_gamma   90.00
#
_symmetry.space_group_name_H-M   'P 1'
#
loop_
_entity.id
_entity.type
_entity.pdbx_description
1 polymer ?
#
loop_
_entity_poly.entity_id
_entity_poly.type
_entity_poly.pdbx_seq_one_letter_code
_entity_poly.pdbx_strand_id
1 'polypeptide(L)'
;MLMIIGIILGLLVIGLLIYYHYLKRWAHFFVDAVVERDNHWYLAKGQSSLNPDAKKEEPTNELYNFWLTEYEWGALSFDQEKLVASTFLQDSNRWVICVHGYRSTGFDEMAAEAKTYFEAGYNVLVPDLRGQGAAVVRLSVLGG
;
A
#
# COMPACT_ATOMS: atom_id res chain seq x y z
N MET A 1 -33.36 -46.48 17.76
CA MET A 1 -33.10 -46.03 16.36
C MET A 1 -33.26 -44.51 16.21
N LEU A 2 -34.44 -43.94 16.48
CA LEU A 2 -34.67 -42.48 16.39
C LEU A 2 -33.76 -41.62 17.28
N MET A 3 -33.50 -42.06 18.52
CA MET A 3 -32.60 -41.36 19.44
C MET A 3 -31.14 -41.29 18.94
N ILE A 4 -30.66 -42.38 18.34
CA ILE A 4 -29.30 -42.46 17.78
C ILE A 4 -29.17 -41.55 16.55
N ILE A 5 -30.19 -41.53 15.68
CA ILE A 5 -30.26 -40.63 14.53
C ILE A 5 -30.25 -39.17 14.99
N GLY A 6 -31.01 -38.83 16.03
CA GLY A 6 -31.02 -37.49 16.61
C GLY A 6 -29.66 -37.03 17.13
N ILE A 7 -28.91 -37.92 17.80
CA ILE A 7 -27.56 -37.63 18.28
C ILE A 7 -26.60 -37.40 17.11
N ILE A 8 -26.65 -38.25 16.07
CA ILE A 8 -25.80 -38.12 14.88
C ILE A 8 -26.07 -36.79 14.16
N LEU A 9 -27.34 -36.42 13.99
CA LEU A 9 -27.73 -35.14 13.38
C LEU A 9 -27.25 -33.95 14.22
N GLY A 10 -27.39 -34.02 15.55
CA GLY A 10 -26.88 -32.99 16.44
C GLY A 10 -25.37 -32.78 16.32
N LEU A 11 -24.59 -33.87 16.29
CA LEU A 11 -23.14 -33.81 16.10
C LEU A 11 -22.76 -33.25 14.73
N LEU A 12 -23.50 -33.61 13.69
CA LEU A 12 -23.28 -33.11 12.34
C LEU A 12 -23.53 -31.59 12.28
N VAL A 13 -24.60 -31.09 12.88
CA VAL A 13 -24.89 -29.65 12.96
C VAL A 13 -23.80 -28.90 13.73
N ILE A 14 -23.36 -29.44 14.88
CA ILE A 14 -22.27 -28.83 15.67
C ILE A 14 -20.98 -28.80 14.84
N GLY A 15 -20.65 -29.90 14.15
CA GLY A 15 -19.48 -29.97 13.27
C GLY A 15 -19.54 -28.94 12.14
N LEU A 16 -20.70 -28.75 11.51
CA LEU A 16 -20.91 -27.73 10.48
C LEU A 16 -20.74 -26.31 11.03
N LEU A 17 -21.23 -26.03 12.24
CA LEU A 17 -21.05 -24.73 12.88
C LEU A 17 -19.58 -24.43 13.17
N ILE A 18 -18.85 -25.41 13.74
CA ILE A 18 -17.41 -25.27 14.00
C ILE A 18 -16.66 -25.02 12.69
N TYR A 19 -16.97 -25.79 11.65
CA TYR A 19 -16.35 -25.63 10.33
C TYR A 19 -16.63 -24.25 9.72
N TYR A 20 -17.88 -23.77 9.80
CA TYR A 20 -18.25 -22.43 9.34
C TYR A 20 -17.46 -21.33 10.06
N HIS A 21 -17.36 -21.39 11.39
CA HIS A 21 -16.60 -20.42 12.16
C HIS A 21 -15.10 -20.47 11.83
N TYR A 22 -14.55 -21.66 11.62
CA TYR A 22 -13.17 -21.84 11.20
C TYR A 22 -12.92 -21.17 9.84
N LEU A 23 -13.73 -21.49 8.82
CA LEU A 23 -13.60 -20.88 7.49
C LEU A 23 -13.75 -19.36 7.54
N LYS A 24 -14.75 -18.85 8.27
CA LYS A 24 -14.98 -17.41 8.41
C LYS A 24 -13.77 -16.70 9.01
N ARG A 25 -13.15 -17.30 10.04
CA ARG A 25 -11.93 -16.76 10.67
C ARG A 25 -10.77 -16.67 9.69
N TRP A 26 -10.55 -17.70 8.88
CA TRP A 26 -9.48 -17.69 7.88
C TRP A 26 -9.76 -16.74 6.73
N ALA A 27 -11.01 -16.66 6.27
CA ALA A 27 -11.40 -15.70 5.25
C ALA A 27 -11.11 -14.26 5.69
N HIS A 28 -11.51 -13.89 6.92
CA HIS A 28 -11.20 -12.58 7.48
C HIS A 28 -9.68 -12.36 7.56
N PHE A 29 -8.94 -13.32 8.12
CA PHE A 29 -7.47 -13.22 8.21
C PHE A 29 -6.79 -12.90 6.86
N PHE A 30 -7.16 -13.60 5.78
CA PHE A 30 -6.56 -13.35 4.47
C PHE A 30 -7.03 -12.02 3.85
N VAL A 31 -8.31 -11.65 4.03
CA VAL A 31 -8.81 -10.35 3.58
C VAL A 31 -8.10 -9.22 4.30
N ASP A 32 -7.99 -9.29 5.62
CA ASP A 32 -7.33 -8.29 6.45
C ASP A 32 -5.85 -8.20 6.06
N ALA A 33 -5.16 -9.33 5.90
CA ALA A 33 -3.76 -9.34 5.45
C ALA A 33 -3.54 -8.67 4.08
N VAL A 34 -4.51 -8.79 3.16
CA VAL A 34 -4.44 -8.23 1.78
C VAL A 34 -4.95 -6.79 1.72
N VAL A 35 -5.87 -6.37 2.58
CA VAL A 35 -6.50 -5.04 2.54
C VAL A 35 -5.80 -4.07 3.50
N GLU A 36 -5.53 -4.48 4.74
CA GLU A 36 -4.92 -3.61 5.75
C GLU A 36 -3.44 -3.38 5.48
N ARG A 37 -3.07 -2.13 5.16
CA ARG A 37 -1.70 -1.74 4.81
C ARG A 37 -0.69 -2.10 5.91
N ASP A 38 -1.09 -1.94 7.17
CA ASP A 38 -0.27 -2.11 8.37
C ASP A 38 -0.45 -3.49 9.04
N ASN A 39 -1.01 -4.46 8.33
CA ASN A 39 -1.21 -5.80 8.87
C ASN A 39 0.12 -6.42 9.34
N HIS A 40 0.20 -6.70 10.64
CA HIS A 40 1.43 -7.16 11.29
C HIS A 40 1.98 -8.46 10.67
N TRP A 41 1.11 -9.41 10.32
CA TRP A 41 1.57 -10.66 9.70
C TRP A 41 2.09 -10.43 8.28
N TYR A 42 1.41 -9.58 7.51
CA TYR A 42 1.83 -9.26 6.14
C TYR A 42 3.21 -8.59 6.12
N LEU A 43 3.42 -7.57 6.98
CA LEU A 43 4.68 -6.85 7.07
C LEU A 43 5.84 -7.73 7.57
N ALA A 44 5.58 -8.61 8.54
CA ALA A 44 6.63 -9.46 9.10
C ALA A 44 6.99 -10.66 8.22
N LYS A 45 6.02 -11.20 7.46
CA LYS A 45 6.19 -12.50 6.79
C LYS A 45 5.53 -12.59 5.41
N GLY A 46 4.36 -11.98 5.22
CA GLY A 46 3.65 -12.04 3.95
C GLY A 46 4.45 -11.44 2.78
N GLN A 47 5.04 -10.26 2.97
CA GLN A 47 5.79 -9.55 1.93
C GLN A 47 6.98 -10.36 1.40
N SER A 48 7.82 -10.88 2.29
CA SER A 48 8.98 -11.71 1.92
C SER A 48 8.60 -13.07 1.34
N SER A 49 7.42 -13.59 1.69
CA SER A 49 6.92 -14.84 1.09
C SER A 49 6.41 -14.65 -0.33
N LEU A 50 5.88 -13.47 -0.65
CA LEU A 50 5.33 -13.15 -1.98
C LEU A 50 6.40 -12.65 -2.95
N ASN A 51 7.41 -11.93 -2.46
CA ASN A 51 8.53 -11.47 -3.27
C ASN A 51 9.86 -11.70 -2.51
N PRO A 52 10.38 -12.94 -2.51
CA PRO A 52 11.58 -13.29 -1.75
C PRO A 52 12.84 -12.59 -2.25
N ASP A 53 12.85 -12.15 -3.51
CA ASP A 53 13.98 -11.48 -4.15
C ASP A 53 13.92 -9.94 -4.03
N ALA A 54 12.83 -9.38 -3.48
CA ALA A 54 12.75 -7.96 -3.19
C ALA A 54 13.75 -7.56 -2.10
N LYS A 55 14.88 -7.00 -2.53
CA LYS A 55 15.79 -6.29 -1.64
C LYS A 55 15.26 -4.87 -1.43
N LYS A 56 14.87 -4.54 -0.20
CA LYS A 56 14.81 -3.14 0.24
C LYS A 56 16.24 -2.67 0.41
N GLU A 57 16.77 -2.04 -0.62
CA GLU A 57 18.04 -1.33 -0.51
C GLU A 57 17.76 0.03 0.14
N GLU A 58 18.54 0.36 1.18
CA GLU A 58 18.47 1.68 1.80
C GLU A 58 18.86 2.74 0.76
N PRO A 59 18.11 3.84 0.64
CA PRO A 59 18.39 4.87 -0.34
C PRO A 59 19.77 5.48 -0.09
N THR A 60 20.51 5.76 -1.15
CA THR A 60 21.81 6.43 -1.04
C THR A 60 21.64 7.86 -0.55
N ASN A 61 22.67 8.42 0.10
CA ASN A 61 22.65 9.82 0.54
C ASN A 61 22.39 10.80 -0.62
N GLU A 62 22.89 10.47 -1.82
CA GLU A 62 22.66 11.26 -3.03
C GLU A 62 21.18 11.26 -3.42
N LEU A 63 20.55 10.10 -3.40
CA LEU A 63 19.13 9.95 -3.71
C LEU A 63 18.25 10.68 -2.70
N TYR A 64 18.61 10.58 -1.42
CA TYR A 64 17.95 11.32 -0.35
C TYR A 64 18.08 12.84 -0.53
N ASN A 65 19.28 13.34 -0.82
CA ASN A 65 19.51 14.76 -1.06
C ASN A 65 18.76 15.28 -2.28
N PHE A 66 18.67 14.48 -3.36
CA PHE A 66 17.82 14.81 -4.51
C PHE A 66 16.35 14.94 -4.07
N TRP A 67 15.84 13.96 -3.33
CA TRP A 67 14.44 13.97 -2.90
C TRP A 67 14.10 15.17 -2.01
N LEU A 68 15.03 15.64 -1.17
CA LEU A 68 14.85 16.85 -0.36
C LEU A 68 14.66 18.13 -1.18
N THR A 69 14.96 18.13 -2.48
CA THR A 69 14.69 19.26 -3.39
C THR A 69 13.25 19.31 -3.89
N GLU A 70 12.41 18.34 -3.50
CA GLU A 70 11.03 18.27 -3.93
C GLU A 70 10.24 19.54 -3.61
N TYR A 71 9.30 19.83 -4.49
CA TYR A 71 8.20 20.74 -4.24
C TYR A 71 6.91 19.93 -4.08
N GLU A 72 6.23 20.08 -2.94
CA GLU A 72 4.93 19.43 -2.73
C GLU A 72 3.85 20.11 -3.57
N TRP A 73 3.18 19.34 -4.43
CA TRP A 73 2.01 19.77 -5.16
C TRP A 73 0.76 19.01 -4.69
N GLY A 74 -0.30 19.74 -4.37
CA GLY A 74 -1.59 19.18 -3.97
C GLY A 74 -2.69 19.42 -4.99
N ALA A 75 -3.63 18.48 -5.09
CA ALA A 75 -4.85 18.60 -5.88
C ALA A 75 -6.03 17.93 -5.18
N LEU A 76 -7.26 18.28 -5.59
CA LEU A 76 -8.46 17.52 -5.24
C LEU A 76 -8.80 16.56 -6.35
N SER A 77 -9.12 15.32 -6.00
CA SER A 77 -9.69 14.36 -6.94
C SER A 77 -11.13 14.72 -7.30
N PHE A 78 -11.67 14.01 -8.31
CA PHE A 78 -13.06 14.16 -8.74
C PHE A 78 -14.09 14.03 -7.60
N ASP A 79 -13.84 13.12 -6.67
CA ASP A 79 -14.64 12.83 -5.47
C ASP A 79 -14.14 13.56 -4.21
N GLN A 80 -13.39 14.65 -4.35
CA GLN A 80 -12.97 15.56 -3.26
C GLN A 80 -11.94 15.00 -2.26
N GLU A 81 -11.19 13.96 -2.64
CA GLU A 81 -10.05 13.50 -1.84
C GLU A 81 -8.81 14.34 -2.11
N LYS A 82 -8.04 14.62 -1.05
CA LYS A 82 -6.77 15.35 -1.18
C LYS A 82 -5.68 14.41 -1.71
N LEU A 83 -5.11 14.79 -2.85
CA LEU A 83 -3.95 14.13 -3.45
C LEU A 83 -2.71 15.00 -3.24
N VAL A 84 -1.58 14.35 -3.00
CA VAL A 84 -0.28 14.99 -2.78
C VAL A 84 0.74 14.33 -3.70
N ALA A 85 1.65 15.13 -4.26
CA ALA A 85 2.71 14.68 -5.12
C ALA A 85 4.02 15.41 -4.83
N SER A 86 5.12 14.69 -4.87
CA SER A 86 6.47 15.24 -4.91
C SER A 86 6.79 15.68 -6.33
N THR A 87 7.18 16.94 -6.51
CA THR A 87 7.40 17.53 -7.84
C THR A 87 8.82 18.06 -7.96
N PHE A 88 9.48 17.78 -9.08
CA PHE A 88 10.82 18.26 -9.40
C PHE A 88 10.76 19.07 -10.70
N LEU A 89 11.05 20.36 -10.61
CA LEU A 89 10.88 21.32 -11.70
C LEU A 89 12.23 21.80 -12.24
N GLN A 90 12.30 21.98 -13.56
CA GLN A 90 13.39 22.62 -14.26
C GLN A 90 12.87 23.35 -15.51
N ASP A 91 13.73 24.09 -16.20
CA ASP A 91 13.35 24.79 -17.44
C ASP A 91 13.14 23.80 -18.60
N SER A 92 12.01 23.11 -18.57
CA SER A 92 11.62 22.08 -19.53
C SER A 92 10.11 22.12 -19.76
N ASN A 93 9.70 21.78 -20.97
CA ASN A 93 8.29 21.57 -21.32
C ASN A 93 7.90 20.08 -21.36
N ARG A 94 8.84 19.17 -21.06
CA ARG A 94 8.61 17.73 -21.05
C ARG A 94 8.37 17.25 -19.63
N TRP A 95 7.36 16.40 -19.47
CA TRP A 95 6.92 15.90 -18.17
C TRP A 95 6.97 14.38 -18.13
N VAL A 96 7.32 13.84 -16.97
CA VAL A 96 7.17 12.44 -16.62
C VAL A 96 6.39 12.34 -15.32
N ILE A 97 5.49 11.37 -15.25
CA ILE A 97 4.75 11.04 -14.02
C ILE A 97 5.22 9.66 -13.57
N CYS A 98 5.90 9.58 -12.43
CA CYS A 98 6.36 8.33 -11.85
C CYS A 98 5.31 7.82 -10.86
N VAL A 99 4.71 6.66 -11.14
CA VAL A 99 3.62 6.10 -10.33
C VAL A 99 4.11 4.85 -9.62
N HIS A 100 4.09 4.88 -8.29
CA HIS A 100 4.51 3.74 -7.46
C HIS A 100 3.45 2.63 -7.41
N GLY A 101 3.86 1.44 -6.98
CA GLY A 101 3.04 0.26 -6.78
C GLY A 101 2.28 0.24 -5.45
N TYR A 102 1.49 -0.82 -5.27
CA TYR A 102 0.62 -1.00 -4.10
C TYR A 102 1.42 -1.13 -2.80
N ARG A 103 0.95 -0.45 -1.74
CA ARG A 103 1.53 -0.41 -0.38
C ARG A 103 2.94 0.22 -0.27
N SER A 104 3.36 0.98 -1.27
CA SER A 104 4.61 1.75 -1.23
C SER A 104 4.38 3.25 -1.08
N THR A 105 5.44 4.04 -1.24
CA THR A 105 5.42 5.50 -1.29
C THR A 105 6.15 5.99 -2.53
N GLY A 106 5.89 7.24 -2.93
CA GLY A 106 6.65 7.86 -4.02
C GLY A 106 8.17 7.81 -3.79
N PHE A 107 8.64 8.03 -2.56
CA PHE A 107 10.07 7.98 -2.24
C PHE A 107 10.63 6.55 -2.32
N ASP A 108 9.98 5.60 -1.64
CA ASP A 108 10.52 4.24 -1.47
C ASP A 108 10.69 3.50 -2.80
N GLU A 109 9.83 3.78 -3.77
CA GLU A 109 9.83 3.07 -5.05
C GLU A 109 10.24 3.90 -6.25
N MET A 110 9.99 5.21 -6.27
CA MET A 110 10.14 6.03 -7.47
C MET A 110 11.25 7.09 -7.38
N ALA A 111 11.96 7.20 -6.26
CA ALA A 111 13.00 8.22 -6.12
C ALA A 111 14.11 8.07 -7.17
N ALA A 112 14.57 6.85 -7.45
CA ALA A 112 15.66 6.61 -8.39
C ALA A 112 15.25 6.92 -9.84
N GLU A 113 14.05 6.51 -10.22
CA GLU A 113 13.43 6.79 -11.50
C GLU A 113 13.19 8.29 -11.66
N ALA A 114 12.67 8.95 -10.62
CA ALA A 114 12.45 10.39 -10.62
C ALA A 114 13.75 11.16 -10.84
N LYS A 115 14.84 10.77 -10.14
CA LYS A 115 16.17 11.35 -10.35
C LYS A 115 16.66 11.13 -11.78
N THR A 116 16.51 9.92 -12.31
CA THR A 116 16.93 9.56 -13.68
C THR A 116 16.23 10.43 -14.72
N TYR A 117 14.91 10.62 -14.61
CA TYR A 117 14.16 11.46 -15.55
C TYR A 117 14.46 12.95 -15.36
N PHE A 118 14.66 13.40 -14.12
CA PHE A 118 15.06 14.77 -13.86
C PHE A 118 16.43 15.08 -14.48
N GLU A 119 17.41 14.20 -14.32
CA GLU A 119 18.73 14.33 -14.95
C GLU A 119 18.67 14.28 -16.49
N ALA A 120 17.66 13.61 -17.05
CA ALA A 120 17.40 13.59 -18.50
C ALA A 120 16.67 14.86 -19.03
N GLY A 121 16.41 15.84 -18.17
CA GLY A 121 15.83 17.13 -18.57
C GLY A 121 14.30 17.14 -18.63
N TYR A 122 13.62 16.35 -17.80
CA TYR A 122 12.16 16.35 -17.64
C TYR A 122 11.75 17.02 -16.32
N ASN A 123 10.62 17.72 -16.31
CA ASN A 123 9.89 17.92 -15.07
C ASN A 123 9.33 16.58 -14.61
N VAL A 124 9.37 16.32 -13.33
CA VAL A 124 8.94 15.03 -12.77
C VAL A 124 7.87 15.25 -11.72
N LEU A 125 6.80 14.48 -11.81
CA LEU A 125 5.73 14.42 -10.82
C LEU A 125 5.66 13.01 -10.25
N VAL A 126 5.72 12.88 -8.93
CA VAL A 126 5.62 11.60 -8.21
C VAL A 126 4.43 11.67 -7.24
N PRO A 127 3.22 11.35 -7.70
CA PRO A 127 2.04 11.34 -6.84
C PRO A 127 2.08 10.17 -5.86
N ASP A 128 1.69 10.43 -4.60
CA ASP A 128 1.30 9.37 -3.69
C ASP A 128 -0.13 8.93 -4.03
N LEU A 129 -0.30 7.63 -4.30
CA LEU A 129 -1.61 7.06 -4.59
C LEU A 129 -2.55 7.19 -3.38
N ARG A 130 -3.87 7.21 -3.65
CA ARG A 130 -4.89 7.29 -2.60
C ARG A 130 -4.66 6.21 -1.54
N GLY A 131 -4.72 6.60 -0.27
CA GLY A 131 -4.52 5.65 0.82
C GLY A 131 -3.07 5.17 0.95
N GLN A 132 -2.11 5.83 0.29
CA GLN A 132 -0.68 5.52 0.34
C GLN A 132 0.16 6.78 0.60
N GLY A 133 1.43 6.60 0.99
CA GLY A 133 2.37 7.70 1.30
C GLY A 133 1.86 8.84 2.20
N ALA A 134 2.25 10.07 1.88
CA ALA A 134 1.88 11.30 2.57
C ALA A 134 0.40 11.66 2.39
N ALA A 135 -0.28 11.11 1.38
CA ALA A 135 -1.72 11.25 1.21
C ALA A 135 -2.50 10.61 2.39
N VAL A 136 -1.94 9.64 3.11
CA VAL A 136 -2.50 9.09 4.37
C VAL A 136 -2.04 9.86 5.59
N VAL A 137 -0.73 10.11 5.71
CA VAL A 137 -0.12 10.67 6.93
C VAL A 137 -0.63 12.09 7.22
N ARG A 138 -1.07 12.83 6.21
CA ARG A 138 -1.56 14.20 6.39
C ARG A 138 -3.09 14.32 6.43
N LEU A 139 -3.83 13.23 6.18
CA LEU A 139 -5.29 13.18 6.36
C LEU A 139 -5.66 13.08 7.85
N SER A 140 -4.83 12.43 8.67
CA SER A 140 -5.05 12.25 10.11
C SER A 140 -4.83 13.53 10.95
N VAL A 141 -4.11 14.52 10.43
CA VAL A 141 -3.80 15.78 11.14
C VAL A 141 -4.92 16.82 11.01
N LEU A 142 -5.86 16.65 10.08
CA LEU A 142 -6.97 17.59 9.84
C LEU A 142 -8.35 17.02 10.20
N GLY A 143 -8.40 15.79 10.75
CA GLY A 143 -9.62 15.13 11.22
C GLY A 143 -9.81 15.12 12.73
N GLY A 144 -9.07 15.95 13.47
CA GLY A 144 -9.16 16.12 14.93
C GLY A 144 -9.58 17.53 15.33
#